data_AF-A0A6A6YYM3-F1
#
_entry.id   AF-A0A6A6YYM3-F1
#
_cell.length_a   1.000
_cell.length_b   1.000
_cell.length_c   1.000
_cell.angle_alpha   90.00
_cell.angle_beta   90.00
_cell.angle_gamma   90.00
#
_symmetry.space_group_name_H-M   'P 1'
#
loop_
_entity.id
_entity.type
_entity.pdbx_description
1 polymer ?
#
loop_
_entity_poly.entity_id
_entity_poly.type
_entity_poly.pdbx_seq_one_letter_code
_entity_poly.pdbx_strand_id
1 'polypeptide(L)'
;MNNRGELKLADFGMARYFGDPSPPKMTQLVVTLWYRAPELLLGTSSYGKPVDMWSVGCIFGELLTKEPLLQGKNEVDELAKIFELCGIPTEESWPGFKRLPNAKSLRLPRTPQTQGSIIRSKFPFLTGAGAALLTSLLSLNPERRPSAAEMLAHPYFKEDPRPKATAMFPTFPSKAGQEKRRKVASPSAPQRGQAPKIDAGEVDFSGIFAGRDLEESGAGFQLKLV
;
A
#
# COMPACT_ATOMS: atom_id res chain seq x y z
N MET A 1 -13.78 -10.77 2.06
CA MET A 1 -14.70 -11.01 3.20
C MET A 1 -15.58 -12.19 2.88
N ASN A 2 -15.83 -13.10 3.82
CA ASN A 2 -16.76 -14.21 3.60
C ASN A 2 -18.21 -13.83 3.97
N ASN A 3 -19.16 -14.75 3.74
CA ASN A 3 -20.59 -14.56 4.05
C ASN A 3 -20.89 -14.45 5.56
N ARG A 4 -19.90 -14.56 6.44
CA ARG A 4 -20.02 -14.39 7.89
C ARG A 4 -19.46 -13.05 8.38
N GLY A 5 -19.08 -12.15 7.46
CA GLY A 5 -18.46 -10.87 7.81
C GLY A 5 -16.98 -10.97 8.21
N GLU A 6 -16.33 -12.12 8.00
CA GLU A 6 -14.92 -12.30 8.38
C GLU A 6 -14.01 -11.79 7.26
N LEU A 7 -13.11 -10.87 7.62
CA LEU A 7 -12.04 -10.39 6.76
C LEU A 7 -10.88 -11.38 6.76
N LYS A 8 -10.32 -11.63 5.57
CA LYS A 8 -9.15 -12.48 5.37
C LYS A 8 -8.21 -11.78 4.41
N LEU A 9 -6.92 -11.77 4.74
CA LEU A 9 -5.87 -11.39 3.80
C LEU A 9 -5.76 -12.49 2.73
N ALA A 10 -5.57 -12.10 1.47
CA ALA A 10 -5.65 -13.02 0.34
C ALA A 10 -4.45 -12.96 -0.61
N ASP A 11 -3.89 -11.77 -0.83
CA ASP A 11 -2.74 -11.59 -1.72
C ASP A 11 -1.42 -11.60 -0.93
N PHE A 12 -0.69 -12.71 -1.05
CA PHE A 12 0.65 -12.88 -0.47
C PHE A 12 1.74 -12.91 -1.56
N GLY A 13 1.45 -12.46 -2.79
CA GLY A 13 2.40 -12.51 -3.91
C GLY A 13 3.70 -11.72 -3.66
N MET A 14 3.62 -10.70 -2.81
CA MET A 14 4.75 -9.85 -2.41
C MET A 14 5.29 -10.18 -1.01
N ALA A 15 4.76 -11.21 -0.34
CA ALA A 15 5.23 -11.61 0.98
C ALA A 15 6.67 -12.12 0.93
N ARG A 16 7.41 -11.86 2.02
CA ARG A 16 8.81 -12.27 2.19
C ARG A 16 9.02 -12.77 3.61
N TYR A 17 9.87 -13.78 3.75
CA TYR A 17 10.37 -14.17 5.06
C TYR A 17 11.22 -13.03 5.64
N PHE A 18 11.08 -12.78 6.93
CA PHE A 18 11.95 -11.89 7.70
C PHE A 18 12.53 -12.71 8.86
N GLY A 19 13.76 -12.44 9.28
CA GLY A 19 14.42 -13.23 10.32
C GLY A 19 15.91 -12.96 10.40
N ASP A 20 16.61 -13.71 11.26
CA ASP A 20 18.06 -13.68 11.40
C ASP A 20 18.66 -14.96 10.77
N PRO A 21 19.57 -14.86 9.78
CA PRO A 21 20.09 -13.63 9.17
C PRO A 21 19.06 -12.93 8.29
N SER A 22 19.09 -11.59 8.31
CA SER A 22 18.24 -10.77 7.45
C SER A 22 18.43 -11.18 5.99
N PRO A 23 17.35 -11.37 5.22
CA PRO A 23 17.46 -11.67 3.80
C PRO A 23 18.35 -10.63 3.11
N PRO A 24 19.25 -11.04 2.22
CA PRO A 24 20.12 -10.12 1.52
C PRO A 24 19.30 -9.25 0.57
N LYS A 25 19.21 -7.96 0.88
CA LYS A 25 18.59 -6.88 0.09
C LYS A 25 17.12 -7.11 -0.25
N MET A 26 16.26 -6.37 0.45
CA MET A 26 14.83 -6.40 0.18
C MET A 26 14.45 -5.48 -1.01
N THR A 27 13.49 -5.92 -1.84
CA THR A 27 13.07 -5.21 -3.05
C THR A 27 12.29 -3.93 -2.74
N GLN A 28 12.75 -2.78 -3.21
CA GLN A 28 12.13 -1.47 -2.92
C GLN A 28 10.75 -1.26 -3.56
N LEU A 29 10.49 -1.93 -4.70
CA LEU A 29 9.22 -1.87 -5.43
C LEU A 29 8.23 -2.92 -4.90
N VAL A 30 7.89 -2.80 -3.62
CA VAL A 30 6.83 -3.58 -2.99
C VAL A 30 5.66 -2.64 -2.68
N VAL A 31 4.44 -3.18 -2.70
CA VAL A 31 3.20 -2.48 -2.34
C VAL A 31 2.75 -1.44 -3.40
N THR A 32 1.43 -1.33 -3.57
CA THR A 32 0.78 -0.23 -4.29
C THR A 32 1.23 1.11 -3.71
N LEU A 33 1.58 2.08 -4.58
CA LEU A 33 2.22 3.34 -4.19
C LEU A 33 1.56 4.05 -3.00
N TRP A 34 0.23 4.11 -2.99
CA TRP A 34 -0.62 4.80 -2.00
C TRP A 34 -0.54 4.26 -0.57
N TYR A 35 0.00 3.06 -0.39
CA TYR A 35 0.17 2.40 0.91
C TYR A 35 1.64 2.18 1.24
N ARG A 36 2.56 2.68 0.39
CA ARG A 36 4.00 2.48 0.58
C ARG A 36 4.53 3.38 1.69
N ALA A 37 5.27 2.79 2.62
CA ALA A 37 5.87 3.51 3.73
C ALA A 37 6.95 4.51 3.29
N PRO A 38 7.13 5.66 3.98
CA PRO A 38 8.06 6.71 3.59
C PRO A 38 9.51 6.22 3.51
N GLU A 39 9.95 5.32 4.39
CA GLU A 39 11.31 4.77 4.37
C GLU A 39 11.61 3.95 3.10
N LEU A 40 10.60 3.31 2.51
CA LEU A 40 10.72 2.59 1.24
C LEU A 40 10.84 3.58 0.08
N LEU A 41 10.03 4.63 0.07
CA LEU A 41 10.12 5.73 -0.92
C LEU A 41 11.47 6.45 -0.83
N LEU A 42 12.03 6.52 0.37
CA LEU A 42 13.34 7.11 0.64
C LEU A 42 14.52 6.17 0.34
N GLY A 43 14.24 4.93 -0.06
CA GLY A 43 15.20 3.96 -0.57
C GLY A 43 15.94 3.14 0.50
N THR A 44 15.36 2.91 1.67
CA THR A 44 16.01 2.11 2.71
C THR A 44 16.31 0.68 2.22
N SER A 45 17.57 0.23 2.31
CA SER A 45 17.96 -1.11 1.86
C SER A 45 17.51 -2.25 2.78
N SER A 46 17.17 -1.91 4.03
CA SER A 46 16.65 -2.82 5.04
C SER A 46 15.37 -2.24 5.63
N TYR A 47 14.36 -3.08 5.73
CA TYR A 47 13.06 -2.76 6.30
C TYR A 47 12.45 -4.03 6.91
N GLY A 48 11.45 -3.85 7.76
CA GLY A 48 10.79 -4.96 8.45
C GLY A 48 9.30 -4.69 8.64
N LYS A 49 8.71 -5.34 9.66
CA LYS A 49 7.29 -5.27 10.01
C LYS A 49 6.66 -3.85 10.03
N PRO A 50 7.37 -2.76 10.41
CA PRO A 50 6.78 -1.42 10.43
C PRO A 50 6.25 -0.92 9.08
N VAL A 51 6.69 -1.46 7.95
CA VAL A 51 6.16 -1.09 6.62
C VAL A 51 4.69 -1.53 6.45
N ASP A 52 4.33 -2.68 7.03
CA ASP A 52 2.96 -3.18 7.00
C ASP A 52 2.06 -2.34 7.90
N MET A 53 2.60 -1.88 9.05
CA MET A 53 1.86 -1.05 10.00
C MET A 53 1.53 0.33 9.42
N TRP A 54 2.40 0.88 8.57
CA TRP A 54 2.09 2.08 7.79
C TRP A 54 0.90 1.85 6.84
N SER A 55 0.93 0.73 6.10
CA SER A 55 -0.16 0.36 5.19
C SER A 55 -1.49 0.23 5.92
N VAL A 56 -1.48 -0.34 7.14
CA VAL A 56 -2.66 -0.40 8.01
C VAL A 56 -3.14 1.00 8.42
N GLY A 57 -2.23 1.93 8.71
CA GLY A 57 -2.57 3.34 8.95
C GLY A 57 -3.27 4.00 7.75
N CYS A 58 -2.77 3.78 6.54
CA CYS A 58 -3.40 4.27 5.31
C CYS A 58 -4.80 3.68 5.11
N ILE A 59 -4.96 2.36 5.29
CA ILE A 59 -6.26 1.68 5.21
C ILE A 59 -7.22 2.21 6.29
N PHE A 60 -6.73 2.45 7.50
CA PHE A 60 -7.55 2.99 8.56
C PHE A 60 -8.07 4.39 8.22
N GLY A 61 -7.20 5.29 7.74
CA GLY A 61 -7.62 6.61 7.26
C GLY A 61 -8.60 6.53 6.09
N GLU A 62 -8.36 5.63 5.13
CA GLU A 62 -9.25 5.39 3.99
C GLU A 62 -10.63 4.88 4.41
N LEU A 63 -10.73 4.02 5.42
CA LEU A 63 -12.02 3.57 5.94
C LEU A 63 -12.83 4.71 6.58
N LEU A 64 -12.14 5.71 7.14
CA LEU A 64 -12.79 6.89 7.75
C LEU A 64 -13.30 7.88 6.69
N THR A 65 -12.60 8.04 5.58
CA THR A 65 -12.95 9.00 4.50
C THR A 65 -13.72 8.36 3.34
N LYS A 66 -13.65 7.03 3.19
CA LYS A 66 -14.12 6.24 2.04
C LYS A 66 -13.40 6.55 0.72
N GLU A 67 -12.23 7.19 0.81
CA GLU A 67 -11.35 7.49 -0.31
C GLU A 67 -9.90 7.19 0.09
N PRO A 68 -9.02 6.77 -0.83
CA PRO A 68 -7.65 6.48 -0.49
C PRO A 68 -6.96 7.68 0.17
N LEU A 69 -6.30 7.45 1.30
CA LEU A 69 -5.77 8.51 2.16
C LEU A 69 -4.68 9.34 1.47
N LEU A 70 -3.81 8.66 0.74
CA LEU A 70 -2.69 9.21 0.00
C LEU A 70 -2.82 8.74 -1.45
N GLN A 71 -2.81 9.67 -2.39
CA GLN A 71 -3.06 9.40 -3.82
C GLN A 71 -2.00 10.08 -4.67
N GLY A 72 -0.73 9.75 -4.43
CA GLY A 72 0.38 10.24 -5.23
C GLY A 72 0.37 9.62 -6.63
N LYS A 73 0.75 10.43 -7.62
CA LYS A 73 0.91 10.00 -9.02
C LYS A 73 2.25 9.31 -9.26
N ASN A 74 3.25 9.62 -8.45
CA ASN A 74 4.60 9.07 -8.48
C ASN A 74 5.21 9.14 -7.08
N GLU A 75 6.40 8.57 -6.88
CA GLU A 75 7.04 8.47 -5.56
C GLU A 75 7.33 9.84 -4.91
N VAL A 76 7.62 10.87 -5.71
CA VAL A 76 7.89 12.23 -5.22
C VAL A 76 6.59 12.89 -4.76
N ASP A 77 5.53 12.76 -5.55
CA ASP A 77 4.19 13.28 -5.20
C ASP A 77 3.61 12.55 -3.98
N GLU A 78 3.82 11.24 -3.88
CA GLU A 78 3.44 10.43 -2.71
C GLU A 78 4.14 10.94 -1.44
N LEU A 79 5.47 11.14 -1.48
CA LEU A 79 6.22 11.72 -0.36
C LEU A 79 5.75 13.12 0.01
N ALA A 80 5.41 13.96 -0.98
CA ALA A 80 4.89 15.30 -0.73
C ALA A 80 3.57 15.25 0.06
N LYS A 81 2.64 14.37 -0.36
CA LYS A 81 1.36 14.15 0.34
C LYS A 81 1.55 13.60 1.74
N ILE A 82 2.52 12.70 1.92
CA ILE A 82 2.88 12.17 3.24
C ILE A 82 3.29 13.31 4.18
N PHE A 83 4.18 14.21 3.73
CA PHE A 83 4.64 15.34 4.55
C PHE A 83 3.57 16.40 4.76
N GLU A 84 2.66 16.61 3.81
CA GLU A 84 1.48 17.48 4.00
C GLU A 84 0.57 16.95 5.13
N LEU A 85 0.37 15.63 5.20
CA LEU A 85 -0.47 15.01 6.22
C LEU A 85 0.21 14.88 7.59
N CYS A 86 1.44 14.38 7.59
CA CYS A 86 2.17 13.97 8.80
C CYS A 86 3.10 15.07 9.36
N GLY A 87 3.37 16.10 8.56
CA GLY A 87 4.41 17.09 8.81
C GLY A 87 5.75 16.69 8.22
N ILE A 88 6.68 17.64 8.17
CA ILE A 88 8.05 17.43 7.68
C ILE A 88 8.89 16.75 8.78
N PRO A 89 9.72 15.73 8.44
CA PRO A 89 10.59 15.09 9.43
C PRO A 89 11.66 16.05 9.95
N THR A 90 11.86 16.04 11.27
CA THR A 90 12.92 16.75 11.99
C THR A 90 13.91 15.74 12.57
N GLU A 91 15.06 16.20 13.08
CA GLU A 91 16.00 15.29 13.74
C GLU A 91 15.40 14.70 15.03
N GLU A 92 14.47 15.40 15.70
CA GLU A 92 13.76 14.82 16.84
C GLU A 92 12.68 13.83 16.41
N SER A 93 11.96 14.08 15.31
CA SER A 93 10.85 13.21 14.90
C SER A 93 11.32 11.95 14.18
N TRP A 94 12.40 12.05 13.41
CA TRP A 94 13.05 10.94 12.72
C TRP A 94 14.58 11.11 12.67
N PRO A 95 15.29 10.66 13.74
CA PRO A 95 16.74 10.68 13.76
C PRO A 95 17.33 9.94 12.58
N GLY A 96 18.29 10.55 11.88
CA GLY A 96 18.94 9.92 10.73
C GLY A 96 18.13 9.94 9.41
N PHE A 97 16.96 10.59 9.35
CA PHE A 97 16.19 10.77 8.10
C PHE A 97 17.06 11.25 6.93
N LYS A 98 17.95 12.23 7.17
CA LYS A 98 18.85 12.79 6.14
C LYS A 98 19.89 11.80 5.60
N ARG A 99 20.08 10.64 6.25
CA ARG A 99 21.03 9.59 5.83
C ARG A 99 20.42 8.64 4.81
N LEU A 100 19.10 8.65 4.64
CA LEU A 100 18.42 7.79 3.68
C LEU A 100 18.82 8.16 2.23
N PRO A 101 18.95 7.17 1.32
CA PRO A 101 19.50 7.40 -0.02
C PRO A 101 18.84 8.54 -0.79
N ASN A 102 17.51 8.58 -0.81
CA ASN A 102 16.76 9.57 -1.60
C ASN A 102 16.48 10.87 -0.82
N ALA A 103 16.75 10.92 0.50
CA ALA A 103 16.45 12.09 1.32
C ALA A 103 17.28 13.33 0.93
N LYS A 104 18.49 13.14 0.42
CA LYS A 104 19.38 14.24 -0.02
C LYS A 104 18.88 14.95 -1.28
N SER A 105 18.10 14.26 -2.11
CA SER A 105 17.55 14.78 -3.35
C SER A 105 16.24 15.54 -3.14
N LEU A 106 15.63 15.42 -1.95
CA LEU A 106 14.39 16.12 -1.61
C LEU A 106 14.66 17.60 -1.34
N ARG A 107 13.97 18.47 -2.09
CA ARG A 107 13.92 19.90 -1.81
C ARG A 107 12.82 20.17 -0.78
N LEU A 108 13.15 20.00 0.49
CA LEU A 108 12.25 20.37 1.58
C LEU A 108 12.16 21.92 1.68
N PRO A 109 10.98 22.49 1.98
CA PRO A 109 10.85 23.91 2.27
C PRO A 109 11.87 24.33 3.35
N ARG A 110 12.65 25.39 3.09
CA ARG A 110 13.67 25.89 4.02
C ARG A 110 13.07 26.53 5.26
N THR A 111 11.85 27.03 5.15
CA THR A 111 11.13 27.58 6.29
C THR A 111 10.62 26.41 7.11
N PRO A 112 10.86 26.35 8.43
CA PRO A 112 10.14 25.45 9.30
C PRO A 112 8.68 25.90 9.26
N GLN A 113 7.93 25.42 8.28
CA GLN A 113 6.49 25.50 8.34
C GLN A 113 6.13 24.75 9.61
N THR A 114 5.55 25.49 10.55
CA THR A 114 4.89 25.03 11.78
C THR A 114 3.72 24.07 11.51
N GLN A 115 3.65 23.50 10.31
CA GLN A 115 2.71 22.49 9.90
C GLN A 115 3.17 21.16 10.48
N GLY A 116 2.95 21.00 11.79
CA GLY A 116 2.88 19.68 12.39
C GLY A 116 1.78 18.85 11.72
N SER A 117 1.65 17.59 12.13
CA SER A 117 0.63 16.70 11.57
C SER A 117 -0.77 17.33 11.58
N ILE A 118 -1.44 17.30 10.45
CA ILE A 118 -2.83 17.74 10.29
C ILE A 118 -3.82 16.58 10.45
N ILE A 119 -3.38 15.41 10.93
CA ILE A 119 -4.25 14.24 11.11
C ILE A 119 -5.47 14.60 11.96
N ARG A 120 -5.28 15.31 13.08
CA ARG A 120 -6.41 15.65 13.96
C ARG A 120 -7.43 16.59 13.31
N SER A 121 -6.99 17.54 12.49
CA SER A 121 -7.88 18.45 11.77
C SER A 121 -8.54 17.78 10.56
N LYS A 122 -7.86 16.85 9.87
CA LYS A 122 -8.43 16.08 8.77
C LYS A 122 -9.52 15.10 9.23
N PHE A 123 -9.42 14.58 10.45
CA PHE A 123 -10.38 13.63 11.02
C PHE A 123 -11.08 14.22 12.27
N PRO A 124 -11.93 15.26 12.12
CA PRO A 124 -12.51 15.98 13.25
C PRO A 124 -13.48 15.13 14.08
N PHE A 125 -14.09 14.11 13.47
CA PHE A 125 -15.04 13.19 14.12
C PHE A 125 -14.37 11.98 14.76
N LEU A 126 -13.06 11.82 14.59
CA LEU A 126 -12.32 10.71 15.19
C LEU A 126 -12.09 11.00 16.67
N THR A 127 -12.29 9.98 17.50
CA THR A 127 -12.06 10.06 18.95
C THR A 127 -10.60 10.40 19.25
N GLY A 128 -10.33 10.85 20.48
CA GLY A 128 -8.95 11.09 20.92
C GLY A 128 -8.06 9.85 20.79
N ALA A 129 -8.58 8.67 21.15
CA ALA A 129 -7.85 7.41 21.00
C ALA A 129 -7.71 7.00 19.53
N GLY A 130 -8.73 7.20 18.70
CA GLY A 130 -8.63 6.93 17.27
C GLY A 130 -7.57 7.80 16.57
N ALA A 131 -7.53 9.09 16.89
CA ALA A 131 -6.53 10.00 16.36
C ALA A 131 -5.12 9.61 16.84
N ALA A 132 -4.95 9.26 18.12
CA ALA A 132 -3.69 8.78 18.65
C ALA A 132 -3.21 7.49 17.96
N LEU A 133 -4.13 6.54 17.73
CA LEU A 133 -3.83 5.31 16.98
C LEU A 133 -3.35 5.64 15.56
N LEU A 134 -4.11 6.47 14.83
CA LEU A 134 -3.79 6.82 13.45
C LEU A 134 -2.45 7.56 13.36
N THR A 135 -2.18 8.51 14.27
CA THR A 135 -0.88 9.19 14.36
C THR A 135 0.27 8.23 14.65
N SER A 136 0.06 7.23 15.52
CA SER A 136 1.10 6.22 15.81
C SER A 136 1.41 5.31 14.61
N LEU A 137 0.38 4.88 13.87
CA LEU A 137 0.53 4.07 12.66
C LEU A 137 1.21 4.84 11.52
N LEU A 138 0.87 6.13 11.37
CA LEU A 138 1.43 7.04 10.38
C LEU A 138 2.66 7.82 10.87
N SER A 139 3.38 7.29 11.87
CA SER A 139 4.68 7.86 12.26
C SER A 139 5.68 7.73 11.12
N LEU A 140 6.36 8.83 10.77
CA LEU A 140 7.38 8.82 9.72
C LEU A 140 8.56 7.92 10.07
N ASN A 141 9.05 7.99 11.32
CA ASN A 141 10.08 7.07 11.80
C ASN A 141 9.46 5.67 12.01
N PRO A 142 9.93 4.62 11.30
CA PRO A 142 9.43 3.26 11.45
C PRO A 142 9.61 2.68 12.86
N GLU A 143 10.64 3.11 13.61
CA GLU A 143 10.89 2.64 14.98
C GLU A 143 9.85 3.14 15.99
N ARG A 144 9.11 4.19 15.64
CA ARG A 144 8.03 4.75 16.46
C ARG A 144 6.65 4.18 16.11
N ARG A 145 6.54 3.33 15.08
CA ARG A 145 5.28 2.69 14.74
C ARG A 145 5.02 1.52 15.69
N PRO A 146 3.79 1.33 16.17
CA PRO A 146 3.45 0.19 17.01
C PRO A 146 3.56 -1.11 16.21
N SER A 147 3.96 -2.18 16.87
CA SER A 147 3.78 -3.54 16.36
C SER A 147 2.29 -3.91 16.26
N ALA A 148 1.98 -4.96 15.51
CA ALA A 148 0.60 -5.46 15.42
C ALA A 148 0.02 -5.85 16.79
N ALA A 149 0.84 -6.40 17.69
CA ALA A 149 0.41 -6.75 19.05
C ALA A 149 0.07 -5.50 19.88
N GLU A 150 0.90 -4.46 19.82
CA GLU A 150 0.66 -3.19 20.51
C GLU A 150 -0.56 -2.48 19.94
N MET A 151 -0.72 -2.50 18.62
CA MET A 151 -1.91 -1.97 17.94
C MET A 151 -3.20 -2.63 18.46
N LEU A 152 -3.23 -3.97 18.54
CA LEU A 152 -4.41 -4.70 19.04
C LEU A 152 -4.72 -4.40 20.51
N ALA A 153 -3.70 -4.05 21.30
CA ALA A 153 -3.86 -3.66 22.70
C ALA A 153 -4.31 -2.19 22.89
N HIS A 154 -4.31 -1.39 21.82
CA HIS A 154 -4.53 0.05 21.85
C HIS A 154 -5.93 0.42 22.42
N PRO A 155 -6.05 1.52 23.21
CA PRO A 155 -7.32 1.94 23.82
C PRO A 155 -8.47 2.13 22.83
N TYR A 156 -8.17 2.53 21.59
CA TYR A 156 -9.15 2.68 20.51
C TYR A 156 -10.04 1.45 20.31
N PHE A 157 -9.51 0.24 20.44
CA PHE A 157 -10.31 -0.98 20.26
C PHE A 157 -11.15 -1.34 21.49
N LYS A 158 -11.00 -0.59 22.59
CA LYS A 158 -11.70 -0.82 23.86
C LYS A 158 -12.70 0.29 24.20
N GLU A 159 -12.72 1.38 23.45
CA GLU A 159 -13.66 2.48 23.67
C GLU A 159 -15.06 2.15 23.14
N ASP A 160 -16.04 2.93 23.59
CA ASP A 160 -17.38 2.91 23.02
C ASP A 160 -17.48 3.87 21.82
N PRO A 161 -18.26 3.53 20.77
CA PRO A 161 -19.05 2.31 20.65
C PRO A 161 -18.19 1.08 20.35
N ARG A 162 -18.54 -0.06 20.97
CA ARG A 162 -17.90 -1.34 20.69
C ARG A 162 -18.02 -1.72 19.20
N PRO A 163 -17.05 -2.48 18.65
CA PRO A 163 -17.14 -3.00 17.29
C PRO A 163 -18.44 -3.75 17.05
N LYS A 164 -19.05 -3.55 15.87
CA LYS A 164 -20.25 -4.29 15.48
C LYS A 164 -19.95 -5.78 15.44
N ALA A 165 -20.91 -6.60 15.90
CA ALA A 165 -20.83 -8.05 15.76
C ALA A 165 -20.70 -8.44 14.28
N THR A 166 -19.90 -9.48 13.99
CA THR A 166 -19.65 -9.96 12.62
C THR A 166 -20.95 -10.32 11.89
N ALA A 167 -21.94 -10.86 12.59
CA ALA A 167 -23.26 -11.17 12.07
C ALA A 167 -24.07 -9.95 11.58
N MET A 168 -23.70 -8.74 11.99
CA MET A 168 -24.34 -7.49 11.57
C MET A 168 -23.68 -6.87 10.33
N PHE A 169 -22.59 -7.46 9.82
CA PHE A 169 -21.98 -7.00 8.58
C PHE A 169 -22.82 -7.47 7.37
N PRO A 170 -22.81 -6.70 6.27
CA PRO A 170 -23.51 -7.09 5.05
C PRO A 170 -22.95 -8.42 4.52
N THR A 171 -23.85 -9.33 4.15
CA THR A 171 -23.49 -10.56 3.46
C THR A 171 -23.34 -10.28 1.97
N PHE A 172 -22.24 -10.74 1.38
CA PHE A 172 -22.00 -10.65 -0.07
C PHE A 172 -22.15 -12.04 -0.70
N PRO A 173 -23.38 -12.51 -0.99
CA PRO A 173 -23.59 -13.84 -1.54
C PRO A 173 -22.79 -14.02 -2.83
N SER A 174 -22.00 -15.09 -2.89
CA SER A 174 -21.13 -15.38 -4.02
C SER A 174 -21.95 -15.58 -5.31
N LYS A 175 -21.69 -14.75 -6.33
CA LYS A 175 -22.23 -14.94 -7.67
C LYS A 175 -21.54 -16.08 -8.45
N ALA A 176 -20.48 -16.68 -7.91
CA ALA A 176 -19.72 -17.74 -8.57
C ALA A 176 -20.57 -19.01 -8.83
N GLY A 177 -21.68 -19.20 -8.11
CA GLY A 177 -22.64 -20.28 -8.38
C GLY A 177 -23.59 -20.01 -9.55
N GLN A 178 -23.71 -18.76 -10.04
CA GLN A 178 -24.56 -18.37 -11.17
C GLN A 178 -23.77 -18.18 -12.47
N GLU A 179 -22.45 -18.18 -12.40
CA GLU A 179 -21.62 -18.18 -13.60
C GLU A 179 -21.82 -19.55 -14.26
N LYS A 180 -22.59 -19.57 -15.37
CA LYS A 180 -22.65 -20.73 -16.26
C LYS A 180 -21.21 -21.04 -16.63
N ARG A 181 -20.64 -22.07 -16.00
CA ARG A 181 -19.30 -22.57 -16.29
C ARG A 181 -19.28 -22.91 -17.77
N ARG A 182 -18.84 -21.96 -18.60
CA ARG A 182 -18.63 -22.20 -20.02
C ARG A 182 -17.55 -23.26 -20.05
N LYS A 183 -17.94 -24.51 -20.32
CA LYS A 183 -17.04 -25.62 -20.65
C LYS A 183 -16.40 -25.31 -22.01
N VAL A 184 -15.68 -24.20 -22.12
CA VAL A 184 -14.71 -24.06 -23.20
C VAL A 184 -13.56 -24.94 -22.75
N ALA A 185 -13.27 -26.00 -23.50
CA ALA A 185 -12.08 -26.79 -23.30
C ALA A 185 -10.90 -25.82 -23.37
N SER A 186 -10.25 -25.57 -22.23
CA SER A 186 -8.99 -24.84 -22.21
C SER A 186 -8.04 -25.59 -23.15
N PRO A 187 -7.43 -24.94 -24.15
CA PRO A 187 -6.43 -25.62 -24.96
C PRO A 187 -5.34 -26.16 -24.02
N SER A 188 -4.96 -27.41 -24.24
CA SER A 188 -3.91 -28.05 -23.46
C SER A 188 -2.64 -27.21 -23.51
N ALA A 189 -1.95 -27.07 -22.38
CA ALA A 189 -0.66 -26.40 -22.34
C ALA A 189 0.28 -27.05 -23.38
N PRO A 190 1.04 -26.26 -24.16
CA PRO A 190 1.95 -26.79 -25.17
C PRO A 190 2.97 -27.72 -24.52
N GLN A 191 3.12 -28.93 -25.08
CA GLN A 191 4.11 -29.89 -24.61
C GLN A 191 5.52 -29.36 -24.89
N ARG A 192 6.40 -29.49 -23.90
CA ARG A 192 7.81 -29.05 -23.96
C ARG A 192 8.49 -29.70 -25.19
N GLY A 193 8.83 -28.89 -26.19
CA GLY A 193 9.55 -29.33 -27.40
C GLY A 193 8.95 -28.91 -28.75
N GLN A 194 7.74 -28.37 -28.80
CA GLN A 194 7.08 -27.94 -30.05
C GLN A 194 7.23 -26.44 -30.40
N ALA A 195 8.11 -25.69 -29.73
CA ALA A 195 8.42 -24.35 -30.18
C ALA A 195 9.30 -24.43 -31.45
N PRO A 196 8.92 -23.79 -32.58
CA PRO A 196 9.76 -23.77 -33.76
C PRO A 196 11.11 -23.11 -33.41
N LYS A 197 12.21 -23.75 -33.80
CA LYS A 197 13.55 -23.18 -33.67
C LYS A 197 13.59 -21.91 -34.52
N ILE A 198 13.86 -20.78 -33.89
CA ILE A 198 14.16 -19.53 -34.59
C ILE A 198 15.61 -19.65 -35.05
N ASP A 199 15.83 -19.92 -36.34
CA ASP A 199 17.15 -19.86 -36.94
C ASP A 199 17.63 -18.41 -36.95
N ALA A 200 18.87 -18.21 -36.51
CA ALA A 200 19.53 -16.92 -36.45
C ALA A 200 19.94 -16.48 -37.86
N GLY A 201 19.05 -15.75 -38.53
CA GLY A 201 19.32 -15.01 -39.76
C GLY A 201 18.55 -13.69 -39.74
N GLU A 202 19.31 -12.59 -39.87
CA GLU A 202 18.90 -11.16 -39.91
C GLU A 202 17.42 -10.84 -39.68
N VAL A 203 17.13 -10.29 -38.50
CA VAL A 203 15.84 -9.66 -38.18
C VAL A 203 16.03 -8.15 -37.99
N ASP A 204 15.35 -7.38 -38.85
CA ASP A 204 15.24 -5.92 -38.80
C ASP A 204 14.43 -5.46 -37.57
N PHE A 205 15.00 -4.54 -36.79
CA PHE A 205 14.42 -4.00 -35.55
C PHE A 205 13.59 -2.72 -35.76
N SER A 206 13.36 -2.29 -37.01
CA SER A 206 12.64 -1.05 -37.33
C SER A 206 11.17 -1.03 -36.85
N GLY A 207 10.54 -2.19 -36.63
CA GLY A 207 9.12 -2.29 -36.21
C GLY A 207 8.85 -2.33 -34.70
N ILE A 208 9.86 -2.50 -33.84
CA ILE A 208 9.66 -2.80 -32.41
C ILE A 208 9.27 -1.56 -31.57
N PHE A 209 9.48 -0.35 -32.06
CA PHE A 209 9.17 0.88 -31.32
C PHE A 209 7.92 1.64 -31.79
N ALA A 210 7.21 1.16 -32.83
CA ALA A 210 6.04 1.86 -33.36
C ALA A 210 4.74 1.64 -32.55
N GLY A 211 4.75 0.80 -31.51
CA GLY A 211 3.56 0.45 -30.71
C GLY A 211 3.50 1.06 -29.31
N ARG A 212 4.43 1.95 -28.93
CA ARG A 212 4.56 2.45 -27.54
C ARG A 212 3.56 3.54 -27.12
N ASP A 213 2.66 3.97 -28.00
CA ASP A 213 1.66 5.02 -27.71
C ASP A 213 0.23 4.48 -27.52
N LEU A 214 0.02 3.15 -27.45
CA LEU A 214 -1.32 2.55 -27.25
C LEU A 214 -1.53 1.86 -25.89
N GLU A 215 -0.53 1.85 -25.00
CA GLU A 215 -0.63 1.26 -23.65
C GLU A 215 -1.14 2.23 -22.57
N GLU A 216 -1.58 3.45 -22.92
CA GLU A 216 -2.27 4.36 -21.98
C GLU A 216 -3.77 4.07 -21.76
N SER A 217 -4.34 3.06 -22.41
CA SER A 217 -5.73 2.63 -22.19
C SER A 217 -5.80 1.35 -21.35
N GLY A 218 -5.36 1.44 -20.09
CA GLY A 218 -5.65 0.42 -19.09
C GLY A 218 -7.15 0.39 -18.79
N ALA A 219 -7.76 -0.81 -18.87
CA ALA A 219 -9.18 -1.04 -18.69
C ALA A 219 -9.74 -0.40 -17.40
N GLY A 220 -10.40 0.75 -17.55
CA GLY A 220 -11.14 1.41 -16.49
C GLY A 220 -12.30 0.55 -16.00
N PHE A 221 -12.33 0.27 -14.70
CA PHE A 221 -13.48 -0.35 -14.06
C PHE A 221 -14.57 0.73 -13.89
N GLN A 222 -15.57 0.75 -14.76
CA GLN A 222 -16.76 1.59 -14.59
C GLN A 222 -17.88 0.80 -13.89
N LEU A 223 -18.26 1.27 -12.70
CA LEU A 223 -19.48 0.85 -12.02
C LEU A 223 -20.70 1.38 -12.81
N LYS A 224 -21.43 0.47 -13.47
CA LYS A 224 -22.80 0.77 -13.88
C LYS A 224 -23.71 0.70 -12.65
N LEU A 225 -24.19 1.85 -12.20
CA LEU A 225 -25.36 1.94 -11.34
C LEU A 225 -26.59 1.60 -12.17
N VAL A 226 -27.36 0.61 -11.73
CA VAL A 226 -28.77 0.41 -12.10
C VAL A 226 -29.60 0.95 -10.96
#